data_AF-A0A8H3GUJ6-F1
#
_entry.id   AF-A0A8H3GUJ6-F1
#
_cell.length_a   1.000
_cell.length_b   1.000
_cell.length_c   1.000
_cell.angle_alpha   90.00
_cell.angle_beta   90.00
_cell.angle_gamma   90.00
#
_symmetry.space_group_name_H-M   'P 1'
#
loop_
_entity.id
_entity.type
_entity.pdbx_description
1 polymer ?
#
loop_
_entity_poly.entity_id
_entity_poly.type
_entity_poly.pdbx_seq_one_letter_code
_entity_poly.pdbx_strand_id
1 'polypeptide(L)'
;MELVNILKCLLSLSNTTARIEQLRHEIIHYVETFEELYYQYKYDLISVCKLTLHALLHVADDVLRCGPVWVVWSFVVERFCREVTFCAKSKVVPYKTISKHVLQMSQIAAIAGQFPQIRKALLFGKNDAPSPVSRMEKVYPEYEEDNVVLRFPRLHEFLLQPPVRKRLARFLCTNYPHQTYSAWLEFIPERCERWGKLRIANGGDKIRASAPCNPASVYGKRDASFVRYVFQKDKNEDDPNADIEMVDAIGYGCLEFILAIRFPDTDEAKDFLGDTPPFHILAHVAEAKGVEGNGTERILTFTEFGRKFILDITSIKYLAGRVHTRGVKQGGEWAVVDRAERLANTNFQVDERGGEDDDDDERWEN
;
A
#
# COMPACT_ATOMS: atom_id res chain seq x y z
N MET A 1 16.71 5.49 30.50
CA MET A 1 16.16 4.56 29.48
C MET A 1 16.64 3.14 29.76
N GLU A 2 16.41 2.63 30.96
CA GLU A 2 16.97 1.35 31.42
C GLU A 2 16.20 0.14 30.86
N LEU A 3 14.87 0.17 30.94
CA LEU A 3 13.99 -0.81 30.29
C LEU A 3 14.29 -0.98 28.79
N VAL A 4 14.59 0.11 28.08
CA VAL A 4 14.92 0.06 26.65
C VAL A 4 16.21 -0.73 26.41
N ASN A 5 17.20 -0.61 27.28
CA ASN A 5 18.45 -1.36 27.17
C ASN A 5 18.23 -2.85 27.47
N ILE A 6 17.41 -3.16 28.48
CA ILE A 6 16.98 -4.53 28.80
C ILE A 6 16.31 -5.17 27.57
N LEU A 7 15.33 -4.48 26.97
CA LEU A 7 14.61 -4.98 25.79
C LEU A 7 15.53 -5.15 24.58
N LYS A 8 16.46 -4.23 24.34
CA LYS A 8 17.45 -4.36 23.25
C LYS A 8 18.35 -5.58 23.44
N CYS A 9 18.75 -5.87 24.68
CA CYS A 9 19.54 -7.07 24.97
C CYS A 9 18.75 -8.34 24.64
N LEU A 10 17.49 -8.43 25.10
CA LEU A 10 16.62 -9.59 24.84
C LEU A 10 16.31 -9.83 23.36
N LEU A 11 16.24 -8.76 22.56
CA LEU A 11 15.96 -8.81 21.13
C LEU A 11 17.21 -8.99 20.26
N SER A 12 18.41 -9.01 20.85
CA SER A 12 19.63 -9.30 20.11
C SER A 12 19.57 -10.73 19.53
N LEU A 13 19.97 -10.86 18.26
CA LEU A 13 19.99 -12.14 17.55
C LEU A 13 20.93 -13.16 18.20
N SER A 14 22.01 -12.67 18.82
CA SER A 14 22.97 -13.45 19.57
C SER A 14 23.23 -12.82 20.94
N ASN A 15 23.33 -13.66 21.97
CA ASN A 15 23.72 -13.29 23.33
C ASN A 15 24.54 -14.43 23.95
N THR A 16 25.38 -14.08 24.92
CA THR A 16 26.08 -15.06 25.75
C THR A 16 25.28 -15.36 27.02
N THR A 17 25.46 -16.55 27.59
CA THR A 17 24.84 -16.93 28.89
C THR A 17 25.21 -15.94 29.98
N ALA A 18 26.48 -15.57 30.09
CA ALA A 18 26.97 -14.58 31.05
C ALA A 18 26.28 -13.21 30.89
N ARG A 19 25.98 -12.77 29.66
CA ARG A 19 25.26 -11.50 29.43
C ARG A 19 23.82 -11.58 29.93
N ILE A 20 23.15 -12.71 29.73
CA ILE A 20 21.77 -12.94 30.20
C ILE A 20 21.73 -13.06 31.73
N GLU A 21 22.74 -13.69 32.35
CA GLU A 21 22.88 -13.70 33.81
C GLU A 21 23.07 -12.29 34.37
N GLN A 22 23.89 -11.46 33.71
CA GLN A 22 24.02 -10.05 34.08
C GLN A 22 22.69 -9.28 33.90
N LEU A 23 21.94 -9.59 32.84
CA LEU A 23 20.64 -8.98 32.58
C LEU A 23 19.63 -9.26 33.69
N ARG A 24 19.72 -10.42 34.37
CA ARG A 24 18.88 -10.73 35.54
C ARG A 24 19.02 -9.65 36.61
N HIS A 25 20.25 -9.22 36.92
CA HIS A 25 20.52 -8.18 37.90
C HIS A 25 20.05 -6.80 37.43
N GLU A 26 20.20 -6.49 36.14
CA GLU A 26 19.67 -5.24 35.56
C GLU A 26 18.14 -5.17 35.65
N ILE A 27 17.45 -6.29 35.43
CA ILE A 27 15.99 -6.36 35.55
C ILE A 27 15.55 -6.18 37.02
N ILE A 28 16.21 -6.85 37.96
CA ILE A 28 15.90 -6.69 39.39
C ILE A 28 16.05 -5.23 39.81
N HIS A 29 17.18 -4.60 39.46
CA HIS A 29 17.43 -3.21 39.77
C HIS A 29 16.38 -2.27 39.16
N TYR A 30 15.98 -2.52 37.92
CA TYR A 30 14.91 -1.77 37.26
C TYR A 30 13.57 -1.90 38.01
N VAL A 31 13.21 -3.12 38.45
CA VAL A 31 11.97 -3.36 39.19
C VAL A 31 12.00 -2.70 40.56
N GLU A 32 13.10 -2.78 41.31
CA GLU A 32 13.27 -2.09 42.59
C GLU A 32 13.14 -0.57 42.45
N THR A 33 13.78 -0.01 41.42
CA THR A 33 13.68 1.43 41.10
C THR A 33 12.24 1.82 40.71
N PHE A 34 11.54 0.95 39.98
CA PHE A 34 10.13 1.16 39.67
C PHE A 34 9.26 1.13 40.93
N GLU A 35 9.53 0.20 41.83
CA GLU A 35 8.82 0.09 43.11
C GLU A 35 9.04 1.33 43.97
N GLU A 36 10.27 1.86 44.03
CA GLU A 36 10.57 3.09 44.75
C GLU A 36 9.86 4.32 44.16
N LEU A 37 9.95 4.51 42.84
CA LEU A 37 9.44 5.71 42.18
C LEU A 37 7.91 5.74 42.04
N TYR A 38 7.31 4.61 41.67
CA TYR A 38 5.90 4.54 41.27
C TYR A 38 5.02 3.83 42.29
N TYR A 39 5.43 2.68 42.82
CA TYR A 39 4.65 1.97 43.86
C TYR A 39 4.78 2.65 45.23
N GLN A 40 5.94 3.25 45.52
CA GLN A 40 6.29 3.93 46.77
C GLN A 40 6.04 3.08 48.03
N TYR A 41 5.97 1.76 47.87
CA TYR A 41 5.61 0.81 48.92
C TYR A 41 4.28 1.14 49.62
N LYS A 42 3.34 1.79 48.91
CA LYS A 42 1.99 2.12 49.41
C LYS A 42 0.98 1.16 48.84
N TYR A 43 0.21 0.50 49.72
CA TYR A 43 -0.79 -0.48 49.31
C TYR A 43 -1.82 0.07 48.31
N ASP A 44 -2.23 1.34 48.45
CA ASP A 44 -3.17 2.00 47.54
C ASP A 44 -2.65 2.08 46.08
N LEU A 45 -1.35 1.98 45.88
CA LEU A 45 -0.68 2.04 44.58
C LEU A 45 -0.34 0.66 44.01
N ILE A 46 -0.75 -0.44 44.66
CA ILE A 46 -0.46 -1.81 44.20
C ILE A 46 -0.96 -2.08 42.77
N SER A 47 -1.98 -1.35 42.33
CA SER A 47 -2.52 -1.44 40.97
C SER A 47 -1.51 -1.09 39.87
N VAL A 48 -0.42 -0.40 40.22
CA VAL A 48 0.69 -0.02 39.33
C VAL A 48 1.65 -1.20 39.11
N CYS A 49 1.79 -2.11 40.07
CA CYS A 49 2.59 -3.34 39.96
C CYS A 49 1.86 -4.41 39.15
N LYS A 50 1.74 -4.19 37.84
CA LYS A 50 1.09 -5.13 36.92
C LYS A 50 1.83 -6.47 36.86
N LEU A 51 1.10 -7.53 36.51
CA LEU A 51 1.66 -8.85 36.23
C LEU A 51 2.83 -8.80 35.22
N THR A 52 2.78 -7.88 34.26
CA THR A 52 3.86 -7.70 33.27
C THR A 52 5.17 -7.25 33.91
N LEU A 53 5.14 -6.47 35.00
CA LEU A 53 6.33 -6.07 35.73
C LEU A 53 6.94 -7.27 36.45
N HIS A 54 6.12 -8.07 37.14
CA HIS A 54 6.57 -9.31 37.79
C HIS A 54 7.13 -10.30 36.76
N ALA A 55 6.49 -10.44 35.61
CA ALA A 55 6.94 -11.33 34.54
C ALA A 55 8.36 -11.01 34.07
N LEU A 56 8.79 -9.74 34.10
CA LEU A 56 10.16 -9.36 33.72
C LEU A 56 11.21 -10.09 34.55
N LEU A 57 10.98 -10.29 35.85
CA LEU A 57 11.91 -10.95 36.77
C LEU A 57 12.24 -12.39 36.34
N HIS A 58 11.32 -13.05 35.64
CA HIS A 58 11.50 -14.43 35.15
C HIS A 58 12.15 -14.52 33.77
N VAL A 59 12.22 -13.41 33.03
CA VAL A 59 12.61 -13.43 31.60
C VAL A 59 14.04 -13.95 31.42
N ALA A 60 14.99 -13.58 32.27
CA ALA A 60 16.37 -14.06 32.14
C ALA A 60 16.46 -15.58 32.31
N ASP A 61 15.75 -16.14 33.29
CA ASP A 61 15.71 -17.57 33.56
C ASP A 61 14.99 -18.33 32.44
N ASP A 62 13.90 -17.76 31.93
CA ASP A 62 13.18 -18.31 30.78
C ASP A 62 14.05 -18.33 29.53
N VAL A 63 14.88 -17.31 29.28
CA VAL A 63 15.82 -17.29 28.15
C VAL A 63 16.89 -18.36 28.27
N LEU A 64 17.44 -18.56 29.48
CA LEU A 64 18.46 -19.59 29.71
C LEU A 64 17.87 -21.00 29.57
N ARG A 65 16.60 -21.19 29.94
CA ARG A 65 15.93 -22.49 29.88
C ARG A 65 15.38 -22.83 28.50
N CYS A 66 14.75 -21.86 27.84
CA CYS A 66 13.95 -22.09 26.63
C CYS A 66 14.64 -21.57 25.35
N GLY A 67 15.73 -20.82 25.49
CA GLY A 67 16.43 -20.17 24.39
C GLY A 67 16.01 -18.70 24.17
N PRO A 68 16.58 -18.03 23.14
CA PRO A 68 16.38 -16.60 22.93
C PRO A 68 14.90 -16.18 22.84
N VAL A 69 14.54 -15.04 23.45
CA VAL A 69 13.14 -14.57 23.54
C VAL A 69 12.45 -14.56 22.17
N TRP A 70 13.12 -14.12 21.11
CA TRP A 70 12.50 -14.05 19.78
C TRP A 70 12.05 -15.41 19.21
N VAL A 71 12.57 -16.52 19.74
CA VAL A 71 12.16 -17.89 19.38
C VAL A 71 10.89 -18.30 20.14
N VAL A 72 10.82 -17.94 21.43
CA VAL A 72 9.82 -18.48 22.38
C VAL A 72 8.74 -17.49 22.78
N TRP A 73 8.83 -16.23 22.35
CA TRP A 73 7.90 -15.18 22.74
C TRP A 73 6.47 -15.52 22.31
N SER A 74 5.56 -15.43 23.27
CA SER A 74 4.12 -15.65 23.08
C SER A 74 3.55 -14.94 21.86
N PHE A 75 4.05 -13.78 21.44
CA PHE A 75 3.53 -13.13 20.23
C PHE A 75 3.81 -13.92 18.94
N VAL A 76 5.01 -14.49 18.79
CA VAL A 76 5.37 -15.34 17.64
C VAL A 76 4.61 -16.65 17.73
N VAL A 77 4.57 -17.23 18.93
CA VAL A 77 3.85 -18.48 19.20
C VAL A 77 2.35 -18.33 18.98
N GLU A 78 1.71 -17.26 19.45
CA GLU A 78 0.28 -17.01 19.32
C GLU A 78 -0.11 -16.75 17.87
N ARG A 79 0.72 -16.01 17.13
CA ARG A 79 0.51 -15.82 15.68
C ARG A 79 0.59 -17.16 14.94
N PHE A 80 1.57 -18.00 15.28
CA PHE A 80 1.71 -19.34 14.72
C PHE A 80 0.55 -20.25 15.14
N CYS A 81 0.13 -20.25 16.41
CA CYS A 81 -1.02 -20.99 16.92
C CYS A 81 -2.31 -20.56 16.22
N ARG A 82 -2.46 -19.27 15.89
CA ARG A 82 -3.59 -18.76 15.09
C ARG A 82 -3.57 -19.34 13.67
N GLU A 83 -2.41 -19.49 13.06
CA GLU A 83 -2.30 -20.19 11.76
C GLU A 83 -2.64 -21.68 11.91
N VAL A 84 -2.09 -22.37 12.92
CA VAL A 84 -2.36 -23.79 13.19
C VAL A 84 -3.86 -24.05 13.45
N THR A 85 -4.55 -23.16 14.14
CA THR A 85 -6.02 -23.28 14.34
C THR A 85 -6.79 -23.17 13.03
N PHE A 86 -6.35 -22.37 12.06
CA PHE A 86 -6.94 -22.40 10.71
C PHE A 86 -6.69 -23.71 9.96
N CYS A 87 -5.59 -24.42 10.27
CA CYS A 87 -5.22 -25.70 9.66
C CYS A 87 -6.05 -26.88 10.19
N ALA A 88 -6.59 -26.77 11.41
CA ALA A 88 -7.40 -27.81 12.05
C ALA A 88 -8.81 -27.90 11.45
N LYS A 89 -8.92 -28.22 10.15
CA LYS A 89 -10.19 -28.30 9.41
C LYS A 89 -11.05 -29.51 9.76
N SER A 90 -10.47 -30.53 10.41
CA SER A 90 -11.18 -31.72 10.88
C SER A 90 -11.14 -31.81 12.40
N LYS A 91 -12.31 -32.02 13.01
CA LYS A 91 -12.43 -32.28 14.46
C LYS A 91 -12.08 -33.73 14.82
N VAL A 92 -12.12 -34.66 13.87
CA VAL A 92 -11.90 -36.10 14.08
C VAL A 92 -10.42 -36.47 13.90
N VAL A 93 -9.73 -35.84 12.94
CA VAL A 93 -8.31 -36.08 12.66
C VAL A 93 -7.50 -34.77 12.58
N PRO A 94 -7.50 -33.97 13.67
CA PRO A 94 -6.90 -32.63 13.66
C PRO A 94 -5.40 -32.69 13.35
N TYR A 95 -4.66 -33.59 13.99
CA TYR A 95 -3.20 -33.71 13.80
C TYR A 95 -2.81 -34.03 12.37
N LYS A 96 -3.48 -35.00 11.72
CA LYS A 96 -3.22 -35.36 10.32
C LYS A 96 -3.48 -34.18 9.37
N THR A 97 -4.52 -33.40 9.65
CA THR A 97 -4.88 -32.23 8.84
C THR A 97 -3.87 -31.10 9.02
N ILE A 98 -3.43 -30.84 10.26
CA ILE A 98 -2.39 -29.87 10.57
C ILE A 98 -1.07 -30.27 9.91
N SER A 99 -0.61 -31.52 10.09
CA SER A 99 0.62 -32.01 9.48
C SER A 99 0.59 -31.91 7.95
N LYS A 100 -0.53 -32.25 7.32
CA LYS A 100 -0.69 -32.11 5.86
C LYS A 100 -0.61 -30.63 5.44
N HIS A 101 -1.20 -29.72 6.19
CA HIS A 101 -1.15 -28.29 5.88
C HIS A 101 0.25 -27.70 6.05
N VAL A 102 0.95 -28.05 7.13
CA VAL A 102 2.35 -27.64 7.34
C VAL A 102 3.24 -28.19 6.22
N LEU A 103 3.09 -29.47 5.85
CA LEU A 103 3.81 -30.06 4.73
C LEU A 103 3.56 -29.31 3.42
N GLN A 104 2.30 -29.02 3.10
CA GLN A 104 1.93 -28.24 1.92
C GLN A 104 2.55 -26.83 1.93
N MET A 105 2.54 -26.16 3.08
CA MET A 105 3.17 -24.84 3.23
C MET A 105 4.68 -24.89 3.03
N SER A 106 5.35 -25.90 3.59
CA SER A 106 6.78 -26.11 3.40
C SER A 106 7.14 -26.45 1.94
N GLN A 107 6.34 -27.29 1.28
CA GLN A 107 6.51 -27.61 -0.15
C GLN A 107 6.35 -26.36 -1.01
N ILE A 108 5.29 -25.58 -0.77
CA ILE A 108 5.05 -24.31 -1.44
C ILE A 108 6.21 -23.34 -1.19
N ALA A 109 6.71 -23.23 0.04
CA ALA A 109 7.83 -22.36 0.38
C ALA A 109 9.15 -22.80 -0.29
N ALA A 110 9.41 -24.11 -0.37
CA ALA A 110 10.59 -24.66 -1.05
C ALA A 110 10.54 -24.36 -2.56
N ILE A 111 9.40 -24.62 -3.20
CA ILE A 111 9.16 -24.32 -4.61
C ILE A 111 9.27 -22.79 -4.84
N ALA A 112 8.67 -21.96 -3.99
CA ALA A 112 8.78 -20.51 -4.05
C ALA A 112 10.22 -20.00 -3.82
N GLY A 113 11.03 -20.72 -3.04
CA GLY A 113 12.44 -20.42 -2.83
C GLY A 113 13.28 -20.68 -4.08
N GLN A 114 12.99 -21.75 -4.80
CA GLN A 114 13.68 -22.15 -6.03
C GLN A 114 13.20 -21.37 -7.26
N PHE A 115 11.91 -21.01 -7.30
CA PHE A 115 11.26 -20.34 -8.42
C PHE A 115 10.65 -18.99 -7.97
N PRO A 116 11.39 -17.89 -8.13
CA PRO A 116 10.93 -16.54 -7.76
C PRO A 116 9.59 -16.14 -8.42
N GLN A 117 9.27 -16.70 -9.59
CA GLN A 117 8.02 -16.45 -10.31
C GLN A 117 6.82 -17.07 -9.59
N ILE A 118 6.97 -18.29 -9.06
CA ILE A 118 5.94 -18.95 -8.26
C ILE A 118 5.76 -18.22 -6.93
N ARG A 119 6.86 -17.76 -6.31
CA ARG A 119 6.78 -16.89 -5.12
C ARG A 119 5.98 -15.62 -5.39
N LYS A 120 6.23 -14.96 -6.53
CA LYS A 120 5.45 -13.80 -6.99
C LYS A 120 3.97 -14.20 -7.10
N ALA A 121 3.65 -15.25 -7.86
CA ALA A 121 2.28 -15.73 -8.04
C ALA A 121 1.58 -16.09 -6.73
N LEU A 122 2.27 -16.66 -5.74
CA LEU A 122 1.67 -17.03 -4.44
C LEU A 122 1.50 -15.85 -3.48
N LEU A 123 2.41 -14.88 -3.53
CA LEU A 123 2.30 -13.63 -2.76
C LEU A 123 1.19 -12.72 -3.32
N PHE A 124 0.93 -12.80 -4.62
CA PHE A 124 -0.02 -11.94 -5.32
C PHE A 124 -1.32 -12.64 -5.76
N GLY A 125 -1.40 -13.98 -5.75
CA GLY A 125 -2.47 -14.77 -6.38
C GLY A 125 -3.83 -14.77 -5.69
N LYS A 126 -4.00 -14.01 -4.59
CA LYS A 126 -5.33 -13.67 -4.06
C LYS A 126 -5.87 -12.34 -4.58
N ASN A 127 -5.08 -11.57 -5.33
CA ASN A 127 -5.51 -10.27 -5.84
C ASN A 127 -6.24 -10.38 -7.18
N ASP A 128 -5.99 -11.43 -7.97
CA ASP A 128 -6.48 -11.52 -9.36
C ASP A 128 -7.90 -12.09 -9.47
N ALA A 129 -8.44 -12.68 -8.40
CA ALA A 129 -9.85 -13.03 -8.35
C ALA A 129 -10.69 -11.74 -8.18
N PRO A 130 -11.75 -11.52 -8.99
CA PRO A 130 -12.61 -10.36 -8.84
C PRO A 130 -13.20 -10.34 -7.42
N SER A 131 -12.72 -9.39 -6.62
CA SER A 131 -13.22 -9.20 -5.26
C SER A 131 -14.56 -8.47 -5.35
N PRO A 132 -15.64 -9.02 -4.76
CA PRO A 132 -16.93 -8.36 -4.76
C PRO A 132 -16.83 -6.98 -4.09
N VAL A 133 -17.61 -6.02 -4.58
CA VAL A 133 -17.65 -4.66 -4.03
C VAL A 133 -18.12 -4.73 -2.57
N SER A 134 -17.28 -4.26 -1.64
CA SER A 134 -17.64 -4.27 -0.22
C SER A 134 -18.53 -3.08 0.14
N ARG A 135 -19.20 -3.13 1.30
CA ARG A 135 -19.97 -1.99 1.85
C ARG A 135 -19.16 -0.71 2.05
N MET A 136 -17.83 -0.81 2.10
CA MET A 136 -16.90 0.31 2.25
C MET A 136 -16.35 0.81 0.91
N GLU A 137 -16.98 0.40 -0.19
CA GLU A 137 -16.61 0.75 -1.55
C GLU A 137 -17.84 1.31 -2.29
N LYS A 138 -17.61 2.20 -3.24
CA LYS A 138 -18.63 2.77 -4.11
C LYS A 138 -18.10 2.79 -5.54
N VAL A 139 -18.92 2.28 -6.45
CA VAL A 139 -18.76 2.42 -7.90
C VAL A 139 -19.82 3.41 -8.36
N TYR A 140 -19.42 4.37 -9.20
CA TYR A 140 -20.35 5.32 -9.80
C TYR A 140 -20.76 4.78 -11.18
N PRO A 141 -22.06 4.84 -11.55
CA PRO A 141 -22.53 4.34 -12.84
C PRO A 141 -21.73 4.88 -14.03
N GLU A 142 -21.35 6.15 -13.96
CA GLU A 142 -20.60 6.84 -15.00
C GLU A 142 -19.16 6.32 -15.18
N TYR A 143 -18.66 5.49 -14.26
CA TYR A 143 -17.30 4.93 -14.26
C TYR A 143 -17.31 3.40 -14.06
N GLU A 144 -18.43 2.73 -14.32
CA GLU A 144 -18.54 1.26 -14.14
C GLU A 144 -17.58 0.50 -15.07
N GLU A 145 -17.38 0.98 -16.30
CA GLU A 145 -16.50 0.37 -17.30
C GLU A 145 -15.01 0.70 -17.07
N ASP A 146 -14.72 1.79 -16.34
CA ASP A 146 -13.36 2.30 -16.11
C ASP A 146 -12.59 1.57 -15.00
N ASN A 147 -13.17 0.54 -14.40
CA ASN A 147 -12.58 -0.19 -13.28
C ASN A 147 -12.28 0.70 -12.05
N VAL A 148 -12.99 1.81 -11.88
CA VAL A 148 -12.77 2.77 -10.79
C VAL A 148 -13.66 2.45 -9.59
N VAL A 149 -13.04 2.09 -8.47
CA VAL A 149 -13.76 1.83 -7.21
C VAL A 149 -13.26 2.74 -6.11
N LEU A 150 -14.10 3.67 -5.65
CA LEU A 150 -13.76 4.59 -4.56
C LEU A 150 -14.03 3.96 -3.19
N ARG A 151 -13.19 4.26 -2.19
CA ARG A 151 -13.31 3.66 -0.85
C ARG A 151 -13.09 4.67 0.25
N PHE A 152 -13.69 4.41 1.40
CA PHE A 152 -13.61 5.31 2.56
C PHE A 152 -12.16 5.59 3.01
N PRO A 153 -11.86 6.80 3.51
CA PRO A 153 -12.82 7.81 3.97
C PRO A 153 -13.47 8.63 2.84
N ARG A 154 -14.75 8.93 3.01
CA ARG A 154 -15.55 9.83 2.15
C ARG A 154 -15.99 11.03 2.99
N LEU A 155 -15.85 12.22 2.44
CA LEU A 155 -16.38 13.46 3.02
C LEU A 155 -17.35 14.07 2.00
N HIS A 156 -18.63 14.15 2.32
CA HIS A 156 -19.69 14.53 1.37
C HIS A 156 -19.65 16.01 0.98
N GLU A 157 -19.39 16.89 1.95
CA GLU A 157 -19.43 18.35 1.76
C GLU A 157 -18.04 18.97 1.87
N PHE A 158 -17.07 18.42 1.16
CA PHE A 158 -15.72 18.95 1.17
C PHE A 158 -15.70 20.32 0.48
N LEU A 159 -15.34 21.35 1.24
CA LEU A 159 -15.18 22.71 0.74
C LEU A 159 -13.95 22.81 -0.17
N LEU A 160 -14.17 23.13 -1.43
CA LEU A 160 -13.12 23.33 -2.42
C LEU A 160 -12.43 24.67 -2.17
N GLN A 161 -11.24 24.60 -1.57
CA GLN A 161 -10.40 25.78 -1.33
C GLN A 161 -10.06 26.48 -2.66
N PRO A 162 -9.89 27.83 -2.66
CA PRO A 162 -9.64 28.58 -3.89
C PRO A 162 -8.51 28.02 -4.77
N PRO A 163 -7.36 27.58 -4.23
CA PRO A 163 -6.30 26.97 -5.04
C PRO A 163 -6.70 25.66 -5.74
N VAL A 164 -7.63 24.89 -5.16
CA VAL A 164 -8.16 23.67 -5.77
C VAL A 164 -9.18 24.01 -6.85
N ARG A 165 -10.09 24.96 -6.59
CA ARG A 165 -11.04 25.47 -7.61
C ARG A 165 -10.34 26.01 -8.85
N LYS A 166 -9.26 26.79 -8.69
CA LYS A 166 -8.46 27.29 -9.82
C LYS A 166 -7.83 26.15 -10.65
N ARG A 167 -7.37 25.08 -10.00
CA ARG A 167 -6.83 23.90 -10.71
C ARG A 167 -7.92 23.12 -11.43
N LEU A 168 -9.11 23.00 -10.82
CA LEU A 168 -10.28 22.38 -11.45
C LEU A 168 -10.70 23.15 -12.69
N ALA A 169 -10.83 24.48 -12.58
CA ALA A 169 -11.16 25.33 -13.71
C ALA A 169 -10.13 25.23 -14.84
N ARG A 170 -8.84 25.13 -14.51
CA ARG A 170 -7.78 24.90 -15.50
C ARG A 170 -7.91 23.55 -16.17
N PHE A 171 -8.14 22.48 -15.40
CA PHE A 171 -8.35 21.14 -15.95
C PHE A 171 -9.56 21.11 -16.90
N LEU A 172 -10.71 21.67 -16.48
CA LEU A 172 -11.91 21.70 -17.31
C LEU A 172 -11.73 22.57 -18.55
N CYS A 173 -11.12 23.74 -18.43
CA CYS A 173 -10.84 24.62 -19.58
C CYS A 173 -9.88 23.97 -20.59
N THR A 174 -8.91 23.17 -20.14
CA THR A 174 -7.97 22.47 -21.02
C THR A 174 -8.63 21.29 -21.74
N ASN A 175 -9.45 20.49 -21.05
CA ASN A 175 -10.08 19.31 -21.65
C ASN A 175 -11.38 19.65 -22.40
N TYR A 176 -12.03 20.75 -22.05
CA TYR A 176 -13.30 21.22 -22.61
C TYR A 176 -13.18 22.72 -22.97
N PRO A 177 -12.52 23.05 -24.10
CA PRO A 177 -12.17 24.41 -24.47
C PRO A 177 -13.34 25.26 -24.99
N HIS A 178 -14.57 24.72 -25.01
CA HIS A 178 -15.76 25.45 -25.43
C HIS A 178 -16.21 26.52 -24.41
N GLN A 179 -15.74 26.44 -23.15
CA GLN A 179 -15.93 27.47 -22.13
C GLN A 179 -14.61 28.10 -21.70
N THR A 180 -14.69 29.35 -21.26
CA THR A 180 -13.53 30.08 -20.73
C THR A 180 -13.16 29.66 -19.31
N TYR A 181 -11.91 29.89 -18.91
CA TYR A 181 -11.45 29.63 -17.55
C TYR A 181 -12.29 30.35 -16.47
N SER A 182 -12.67 31.61 -16.70
CA SER A 182 -13.50 32.38 -15.76
C SER A 182 -14.90 31.79 -15.62
N ALA A 183 -15.50 31.40 -16.75
CA ALA A 183 -16.81 30.76 -16.78
C ALA A 183 -16.80 29.44 -15.98
N TRP A 184 -15.79 28.58 -16.21
CA TRP A 184 -15.61 27.36 -15.43
C TRP A 184 -15.42 27.64 -13.93
N LEU A 185 -14.64 28.66 -13.56
CA LEU A 185 -14.37 28.98 -12.17
C LEU A 185 -15.63 29.39 -11.39
N GLU A 186 -16.53 30.12 -12.04
CA GLU A 186 -17.83 30.52 -11.51
C GLU A 186 -18.80 29.34 -11.44
N PHE A 187 -18.79 28.47 -12.47
CA PHE A 187 -19.68 27.32 -12.56
C PHE A 187 -19.33 26.17 -11.60
N ILE A 188 -18.06 25.99 -11.24
CA ILE A 188 -17.63 24.94 -10.32
C ILE A 188 -18.30 25.12 -8.94
N PRO A 189 -18.93 24.07 -8.39
CA PRO A 189 -19.57 24.14 -7.07
C PRO A 189 -18.56 24.42 -5.96
N GLU A 190 -19.01 25.05 -4.87
CA GLU A 190 -18.13 25.31 -3.72
C GLU A 190 -17.79 24.05 -2.93
N ARG A 191 -18.68 23.05 -2.97
CA ARG A 191 -18.57 21.81 -2.21
C ARG A 191 -18.75 20.61 -3.14
N CYS A 192 -17.99 19.56 -2.86
CA CYS A 192 -18.12 18.29 -3.56
C CYS A 192 -17.72 17.13 -2.64
N GLU A 193 -17.81 15.91 -3.16
CA GLU A 193 -17.35 14.76 -2.41
C GLU A 193 -15.83 14.60 -2.51
N ARG A 194 -15.20 14.32 -1.36
CA ARG A 194 -13.77 13.96 -1.32
C ARG A 194 -13.59 12.54 -0.82
N TRP A 195 -12.79 11.78 -1.54
CA TRP A 195 -12.45 10.39 -1.25
C TRP A 195 -10.97 10.22 -0.91
N GLY A 196 -10.68 9.25 -0.06
CA GLY A 196 -9.32 8.98 0.42
C GLY A 196 -8.66 7.72 -0.09
N LYS A 197 -9.36 6.88 -0.83
CA LYS A 197 -8.81 5.62 -1.37
C LYS A 197 -9.42 5.30 -2.72
N LEU A 198 -8.57 4.76 -3.59
CA LEU A 198 -8.94 4.18 -4.88
C LEU A 198 -8.64 2.68 -4.84
N ARG A 199 -9.44 1.91 -5.56
CA ARG A 199 -9.11 0.55 -5.99
C ARG A 199 -9.38 0.49 -7.49
N ILE A 200 -8.37 0.09 -8.24
CA ILE A 200 -8.54 -0.30 -9.64
C ILE A 200 -9.09 -1.73 -9.61
N ALA A 201 -10.21 -1.98 -10.28
CA ALA A 201 -10.87 -3.29 -10.30
C ALA A 201 -10.07 -4.34 -11.10
N ASN A 202 -10.58 -5.58 -11.18
CA ASN A 202 -10.02 -6.68 -11.97
C ASN A 202 -8.52 -6.97 -11.70
N GLY A 203 -8.16 -7.13 -10.42
CA GLY A 203 -6.77 -7.40 -10.02
C GLY A 203 -5.88 -6.16 -9.87
N GLY A 204 -6.42 -4.97 -10.14
CA GLY A 204 -5.70 -3.70 -10.03
C GLY A 204 -5.31 -3.26 -8.62
N ASP A 205 -4.56 -2.15 -8.57
CA ASP A 205 -3.95 -1.65 -7.34
C ASP A 205 -4.93 -1.01 -6.35
N LYS A 206 -4.57 -1.10 -5.06
CA LYS A 206 -5.29 -0.47 -3.94
C LYS A 206 -4.49 0.74 -3.45
N ILE A 207 -4.90 1.93 -3.88
CA ILE A 207 -4.19 3.20 -3.63
C ILE A 207 -4.84 3.95 -2.46
N ARG A 208 -4.03 4.63 -1.64
CA ARG A 208 -4.46 5.46 -0.52
C ARG A 208 -3.97 6.88 -0.72
N ALA A 209 -4.88 7.85 -0.74
CA ALA A 209 -4.49 9.24 -0.85
C ALA A 209 -3.83 9.75 0.45
N SER A 210 -2.84 10.63 0.34
CA SER A 210 -1.98 11.02 1.47
C SER A 210 -2.67 11.93 2.48
N ALA A 211 -3.49 12.90 2.05
CA ALA A 211 -4.10 13.90 2.93
C ALA A 211 -5.22 13.34 3.85
N PRO A 212 -6.15 12.48 3.39
CA PRO A 212 -7.17 11.89 4.26
C PRO A 212 -6.69 10.79 5.22
N CYS A 213 -5.41 10.38 5.16
CA CYS A 213 -4.90 9.33 6.05
C CYS A 213 -4.66 9.87 7.46
N ASN A 214 -5.20 9.18 8.47
CA ASN A 214 -5.00 9.54 9.88
C ASN A 214 -3.49 9.48 10.24
N PRO A 215 -2.84 10.62 10.54
CA PRO A 215 -1.41 10.65 10.85
C PRO A 215 -1.09 9.95 12.18
N ALA A 216 -2.08 9.70 13.04
CA ALA A 216 -1.93 9.10 14.36
C ALA A 216 -2.18 7.57 14.38
N SER A 217 -2.18 6.90 13.23
CA SER A 217 -2.39 5.44 13.20
C SER A 217 -1.29 4.68 13.94
N VAL A 218 -1.69 3.89 14.95
CA VAL A 218 -0.82 3.06 15.81
C VAL A 218 -0.03 2.00 15.01
N TYR A 219 -0.49 1.64 13.81
CA TYR A 219 0.14 0.65 12.93
C TYR A 219 1.21 1.24 11.98
N GLY A 220 1.60 2.51 12.18
CA GLY A 220 2.54 3.23 11.32
C GLY A 220 1.90 3.75 10.03
N LYS A 221 2.57 4.72 9.40
CA LYS A 221 2.18 5.28 8.09
C LYS A 221 2.54 4.30 6.98
N ARG A 222 1.67 3.35 6.66
CA ARG A 222 1.75 2.67 5.35
C ARG A 222 1.35 3.68 4.27
N ASP A 223 2.35 4.29 3.64
CA ASP A 223 2.19 5.25 2.56
C ASP A 223 2.03 4.52 1.22
N ALA A 224 0.81 4.51 0.69
CA ALA A 224 0.47 3.96 -0.62
C ALA A 224 -0.18 5.04 -1.49
N SER A 225 0.33 6.27 -1.41
CA SER A 225 -0.17 7.42 -2.17
C SER A 225 0.64 7.75 -3.42
N PHE A 226 1.81 7.13 -3.59
CA PHE A 226 2.65 7.40 -4.76
C PHE A 226 2.15 6.58 -5.96
N VAL A 227 1.87 7.26 -7.06
CA VAL A 227 1.16 6.71 -8.22
C VAL A 227 1.91 7.01 -9.51
N ARG A 228 1.76 6.11 -10.47
CA ARG A 228 2.06 6.33 -11.88
C ARG A 228 0.81 6.80 -12.60
N TYR A 229 0.92 7.88 -13.36
CA TYR A 229 -0.16 8.40 -14.19
C TYR A 229 0.33 8.60 -15.62
N VAL A 230 -0.62 8.56 -16.56
CA VAL A 230 -0.40 8.87 -17.98
C VAL A 230 -1.09 10.19 -18.29
N PHE A 231 -0.44 11.04 -19.08
CA PHE A 231 -0.96 12.35 -19.49
C PHE A 231 -0.47 12.66 -20.89
N GLN A 232 -1.12 13.62 -21.55
CA GLN A 232 -0.66 14.14 -22.84
C GLN A 232 0.08 15.45 -22.62
N LYS A 233 1.20 15.61 -23.32
CA LYS A 233 1.96 16.85 -23.36
C LYS A 233 2.22 17.26 -24.80
N ASP A 234 2.40 18.54 -25.03
CA ASP A 234 2.87 19.00 -26.33
C ASP A 234 4.34 18.61 -26.49
N LYS A 235 4.65 17.91 -27.57
CA LYS A 235 6.02 17.55 -27.93
C LYS A 235 6.87 18.80 -28.21
N ASN A 236 6.23 19.87 -28.67
CA ASN A 236 6.88 21.13 -29.01
C ASN A 236 6.73 22.19 -27.90
N GLU A 237 6.50 21.79 -26.63
CA GLU A 237 6.30 22.72 -25.50
C GLU A 237 7.43 23.76 -25.34
N ASP A 238 8.64 23.45 -25.82
CA ASP A 238 9.81 24.34 -25.78
C ASP A 238 9.88 25.34 -26.97
N ASP A 239 9.10 25.15 -28.04
CA ASP A 239 9.05 26.06 -29.20
C ASP A 239 7.65 26.68 -29.37
N PRO A 240 7.45 27.94 -28.97
CA PRO A 240 6.14 28.58 -29.00
C PRO A 240 5.61 28.86 -30.42
N ASN A 241 6.43 28.71 -31.46
CA ASN A 241 6.01 28.93 -32.85
C ASN A 241 5.70 27.64 -33.61
N ALA A 242 5.97 26.48 -33.01
CA ALA A 242 5.67 25.19 -33.60
C ALA A 242 4.21 24.82 -33.39
N ASP A 243 3.67 24.00 -34.30
CA ASP A 243 2.32 23.47 -34.16
C ASP A 243 2.23 22.53 -32.95
N ILE A 244 1.10 22.55 -32.25
CA ILE A 244 0.85 21.72 -31.06
C ILE A 244 0.77 20.25 -31.51
N GLU A 245 1.67 19.40 -31.02
CA GLU A 245 1.69 17.96 -31.26
C GLU A 245 1.58 17.22 -29.93
N MET A 246 0.37 16.81 -29.55
CA MET A 246 0.13 16.12 -28.27
C MET A 246 0.65 14.67 -28.33
N VAL A 247 1.52 14.32 -27.39
CA VAL A 247 2.09 12.98 -27.22
C VAL A 247 1.85 12.44 -25.82
N ASP A 248 1.66 11.12 -25.72
CA ASP A 248 1.49 10.44 -24.44
C ASP A 248 2.80 10.41 -23.65
N ALA A 249 2.71 10.75 -22.37
CA ALA A 249 3.82 10.76 -21.42
C ALA A 249 3.44 10.05 -20.11
N ILE A 250 4.46 9.55 -19.42
CA ILE A 250 4.32 8.87 -18.13
C ILE A 250 4.93 9.75 -17.05
N GLY A 251 4.15 10.03 -16.01
CA GLY A 251 4.58 10.78 -14.84
C GLY A 251 4.35 10.01 -13.55
N TYR A 252 4.99 10.50 -12.49
CA TYR A 252 4.85 9.96 -11.14
C TYR A 252 4.56 11.07 -10.15
N GLY A 253 3.82 10.76 -9.09
CA GLY A 253 3.46 11.76 -8.10
C GLY A 253 2.72 11.18 -6.91
N CYS A 254 2.40 12.04 -5.95
CA CYS A 254 1.63 11.70 -4.77
C CYS A 254 0.17 12.09 -4.97
N LEU A 255 -0.73 11.11 -4.92
CA LEU A 255 -2.17 11.32 -4.83
C LEU A 255 -2.52 11.93 -3.46
N GLU A 256 -2.93 13.20 -3.43
CA GLU A 256 -3.29 13.88 -2.17
C GLU A 256 -4.71 13.55 -1.74
N PHE A 257 -5.66 13.60 -2.68
CA PHE A 257 -7.06 13.22 -2.49
C PHE A 257 -7.75 13.05 -3.84
N ILE A 258 -8.95 12.47 -3.82
CA ILE A 258 -9.81 12.27 -5.00
C ILE A 258 -11.07 13.11 -4.80
N LEU A 259 -11.53 13.77 -5.85
CA LEU A 259 -12.77 14.54 -5.86
C LEU A 259 -13.79 13.81 -6.75
N ALA A 260 -15.02 13.67 -6.28
CA ALA A 260 -16.14 13.26 -7.12
C ALA A 260 -17.10 14.46 -7.21
N ILE A 261 -17.20 15.04 -8.40
CA ILE A 261 -17.92 16.28 -8.68
C ILE A 261 -19.10 15.95 -9.56
N ARG A 262 -20.29 16.36 -9.12
CA ARG A 262 -21.52 16.33 -9.92
C ARG A 262 -21.96 17.75 -10.17
N PHE A 263 -22.13 18.10 -11.43
CA PHE A 263 -22.73 19.38 -11.81
C PHE A 263 -24.26 19.30 -11.71
N PRO A 264 -24.94 20.44 -11.53
CA PRO A 264 -26.40 20.49 -11.47
C PRO A 264 -27.05 19.93 -12.75
N ASP A 265 -28.22 19.30 -12.60
CA ASP A 265 -29.04 18.79 -13.71
C ASP A 265 -30.15 19.80 -14.06
N THR A 266 -29.77 21.05 -14.29
CA THR A 266 -30.67 22.13 -14.74
C THR A 266 -30.45 22.40 -16.23
N ASP A 267 -31.45 22.95 -16.92
CA ASP A 267 -31.31 23.28 -18.34
C ASP A 267 -30.16 24.26 -18.60
N GLU A 268 -30.02 25.29 -17.75
CA GLU A 268 -28.88 26.22 -17.79
C GLU A 268 -27.53 25.52 -17.61
N ALA A 269 -27.46 24.50 -16.75
CA ALA A 269 -26.22 23.74 -16.55
C ALA A 269 -25.93 22.82 -17.74
N LYS A 270 -26.95 22.26 -18.39
CA LYS A 270 -26.80 21.46 -19.61
C LYS A 270 -26.30 22.33 -20.76
N ASP A 271 -26.87 23.52 -20.93
CA ASP A 271 -26.43 24.49 -21.94
C ASP A 271 -24.98 24.92 -21.71
N PHE A 272 -24.58 25.10 -20.45
CA PHE A 272 -23.20 25.42 -20.09
C PHE A 272 -22.24 24.27 -20.39
N LEU A 273 -22.62 23.04 -20.01
CA LEU A 273 -21.78 21.84 -20.16
C LEU A 273 -21.64 21.40 -21.61
N GLY A 274 -22.67 21.61 -22.45
CA GLY A 274 -22.70 21.07 -23.81
C GLY A 274 -22.48 19.56 -23.80
N ASP A 275 -21.41 19.11 -24.47
CA ASP A 275 -21.02 17.71 -24.54
C ASP A 275 -20.17 17.23 -23.34
N THR A 276 -19.85 18.12 -22.38
CA THR A 276 -19.07 17.74 -21.19
C THR A 276 -19.89 16.84 -20.26
N PRO A 277 -19.32 15.70 -19.80
CA PRO A 277 -19.98 14.84 -18.84
C PRO A 277 -20.41 15.61 -17.56
N PRO A 278 -21.63 15.42 -17.05
CA PRO A 278 -22.10 16.12 -15.85
C PRO A 278 -21.48 15.61 -14.55
N PHE A 279 -20.69 14.53 -14.62
CA PHE A 279 -20.04 13.91 -13.46
C PHE A 279 -18.58 13.56 -13.77
N HIS A 280 -17.69 13.91 -12.83
CA HIS A 280 -16.26 13.61 -12.94
C HIS A 280 -15.71 13.05 -11.63
N ILE A 281 -14.83 12.06 -11.73
CA ILE A 281 -13.95 11.63 -10.65
C ILE A 281 -12.54 12.08 -11.00
N LEU A 282 -11.98 12.97 -10.19
CA LEU A 282 -10.74 13.67 -10.46
C LEU A 282 -9.70 13.40 -9.37
N ALA A 283 -8.46 13.19 -9.77
CA ALA A 283 -7.33 12.98 -8.90
C ALA A 283 -6.55 14.27 -8.68
N HIS A 284 -6.34 14.67 -7.43
CA HIS A 284 -5.41 15.76 -7.09
C HIS A 284 -4.03 15.17 -6.78
N VAL A 285 -3.04 15.54 -7.59
CA VAL A 285 -1.69 14.96 -7.57
C VAL A 285 -0.64 16.04 -7.34
N ALA A 286 0.31 15.76 -6.45
CA ALA A 286 1.56 16.49 -6.31
C ALA A 286 2.65 15.77 -7.13
N GLU A 287 3.17 16.45 -8.16
CA GLU A 287 4.16 15.92 -9.10
C GLU A 287 5.45 15.47 -8.40
N ALA A 288 6.04 14.34 -8.78
CA ALA A 288 7.45 14.09 -8.52
C ALA A 288 8.26 14.93 -9.50
N LYS A 289 8.86 16.02 -9.01
CA LYS A 289 9.40 17.08 -9.89
C LYS A 289 10.47 16.52 -10.83
N GLY A 290 10.29 16.76 -12.13
CA GLY A 290 11.23 16.36 -13.17
C GLY A 290 11.27 14.85 -13.45
N VAL A 291 10.31 14.08 -12.94
CA VAL A 291 10.22 12.65 -13.21
C VAL A 291 9.29 12.38 -14.37
N GLU A 292 9.87 12.03 -15.51
CA GLU A 292 9.14 11.58 -16.68
C GLU A 292 9.80 10.33 -17.31
N GLY A 293 8.95 9.47 -17.86
CA GLY A 293 9.34 8.26 -18.59
C GLY A 293 8.95 6.98 -17.86
N ASN A 294 9.41 5.84 -18.36
CA ASN A 294 9.00 4.55 -17.84
C ASN A 294 9.95 4.02 -16.74
N GLY A 295 9.50 4.08 -15.49
CA GLY A 295 10.22 3.58 -14.32
C GLY A 295 10.40 2.06 -14.28
N THR A 296 9.74 1.30 -15.16
CA THR A 296 9.99 -0.15 -15.32
C THR A 296 11.24 -0.44 -16.15
N GLU A 297 11.74 0.54 -16.90
CA GLU A 297 12.87 0.37 -17.84
C GLU A 297 14.16 0.96 -17.29
N ARG A 298 14.05 1.98 -16.45
CA ARG A 298 15.17 2.64 -15.79
C ARG A 298 14.79 3.09 -14.39
N ILE A 299 15.79 3.22 -13.52
CA ILE A 299 15.59 3.83 -12.22
C ILE A 299 15.39 5.33 -12.42
N LEU A 300 14.21 5.80 -12.06
CA LEU A 300 13.90 7.23 -12.01
C LEU A 300 14.11 7.74 -10.59
N THR A 301 14.70 8.93 -10.43
CA THR A 301 14.90 9.55 -9.13
C THR A 301 14.39 10.98 -9.07
N PHE A 302 14.00 11.43 -7.87
CA PHE A 302 13.62 12.82 -7.60
C PHE A 302 13.98 13.23 -6.19
N THR A 303 14.09 14.53 -5.96
CA THR A 303 14.45 15.09 -4.65
C THR A 303 13.26 15.74 -3.95
N GLU A 304 12.34 16.33 -4.71
CA GLU A 304 11.23 17.11 -4.16
C GLU A 304 9.93 16.92 -4.96
N PHE A 305 8.81 17.20 -4.29
CA PHE A 305 7.53 17.30 -4.96
C PHE A 305 7.36 18.68 -5.60
N GLY A 306 6.89 18.69 -6.85
CA GLY A 306 6.72 19.88 -7.67
C GLY A 306 5.30 20.43 -7.63
N ARG A 307 4.80 20.79 -8.82
CA ARG A 307 3.47 21.41 -8.95
C ARG A 307 2.36 20.45 -8.54
N LYS A 308 1.25 21.03 -8.11
CA LYS A 308 0.00 20.34 -7.80
C LYS A 308 -1.00 20.59 -8.91
N PHE A 309 -1.60 19.55 -9.44
CA PHE A 309 -2.53 19.62 -10.56
C PHE A 309 -3.63 18.55 -10.42
N ILE A 310 -4.58 18.58 -11.34
CA ILE A 310 -5.73 17.69 -11.37
C ILE A 310 -5.70 16.88 -12.65
N LEU A 311 -6.00 15.60 -12.53
CA LEU A 311 -6.15 14.64 -13.62
C LEU A 311 -7.52 13.99 -13.54
N ASP A 312 -7.98 13.43 -14.65
CA ASP A 312 -9.04 12.44 -14.59
C ASP A 312 -8.53 11.20 -13.82
N ILE A 313 -9.39 10.56 -13.03
CA ILE A 313 -8.98 9.40 -12.23
C ILE A 313 -8.47 8.25 -13.10
N THR A 314 -8.98 8.11 -14.32
CA THR A 314 -8.58 7.08 -15.29
C THR A 314 -7.14 7.24 -15.77
N SER A 315 -6.55 8.43 -15.61
CA SER A 315 -5.14 8.68 -15.88
C SER A 315 -4.22 7.97 -14.88
N ILE A 316 -4.70 7.64 -13.68
CA ILE A 316 -3.94 6.86 -12.69
C ILE A 316 -3.98 5.38 -13.06
N LYS A 317 -2.82 4.81 -13.42
CA LYS A 317 -2.73 3.43 -13.90
C LYS A 317 -2.22 2.45 -12.84
N TYR A 318 -1.22 2.86 -12.06
CA TYR A 318 -0.55 1.96 -11.12
C TYR A 318 -0.15 2.65 -9.82
N LEU A 319 -0.07 1.86 -8.74
CA LEU A 319 0.63 2.24 -7.52
C LEU A 319 2.13 2.07 -7.75
N ALA A 320 2.89 3.14 -7.50
CA ALA A 320 4.34 3.11 -7.55
C ALA A 320 4.92 3.14 -6.13
N GLY A 321 5.98 2.39 -5.89
CA GLY A 321 6.78 2.50 -4.68
C GLY A 321 7.80 3.63 -4.81
N ARG A 322 8.38 4.03 -3.68
CA ARG A 322 9.55 4.91 -3.65
C ARG A 322 10.41 4.60 -2.44
N VAL A 323 11.73 4.70 -2.61
CA VAL A 323 12.71 4.43 -1.56
C VAL A 323 13.65 5.61 -1.44
N HIS A 324 13.78 6.14 -0.22
CA HIS A 324 14.76 7.18 0.04
C HIS A 324 16.17 6.58 0.09
N THR A 325 17.09 7.12 -0.70
CA THR A 325 18.50 6.72 -0.75
C THR A 325 19.40 7.93 -0.57
N ARG A 326 20.61 7.71 -0.04
CA ARG A 326 21.69 8.71 0.03
C ARG A 326 22.92 8.25 -0.76
N GLY A 327 22.78 7.19 -1.58
CA GLY A 327 23.89 6.56 -2.28
C GLY A 327 24.51 7.44 -3.37
N VAL A 328 23.70 8.24 -4.06
CA VAL A 328 24.17 9.10 -5.16
C VAL A 328 24.30 10.56 -4.72
N LYS A 329 23.29 11.09 -4.01
CA LYS A 329 23.27 12.46 -3.51
C LYS A 329 23.38 12.48 -1.98
N GLN A 330 24.34 13.24 -1.45
CA GLN A 330 24.49 13.45 0.00
C GLN A 330 23.22 14.03 0.65
N GLY A 331 22.50 14.91 -0.06
CA GLY A 331 21.23 15.49 0.37
C GLY A 331 20.05 14.50 0.40
N GLY A 332 20.23 13.29 -0.11
CA GLY A 332 19.18 12.29 -0.28
C GLY A 332 18.38 12.49 -1.57
N GLU A 333 17.86 11.38 -2.08
CA GLU A 333 16.91 11.35 -3.20
C GLU A 333 15.94 10.18 -3.02
N TRP A 334 14.83 10.24 -3.73
CA TRP A 334 13.86 9.16 -3.81
C TRP A 334 14.04 8.43 -5.12
N ALA A 335 14.30 7.12 -5.06
CA ALA A 335 14.23 6.24 -6.22
C ALA A 335 12.80 5.70 -6.38
N VAL A 336 12.25 5.80 -7.58
CA VAL A 336 10.93 5.25 -7.93
C VAL A 336 11.06 3.74 -8.11
N VAL A 337 10.13 2.99 -7.50
CA VAL A 337 9.99 1.54 -7.67
C VAL A 337 8.69 1.31 -8.42
N ASP A 338 8.76 1.28 -9.75
CA ASP A 338 7.60 0.97 -10.58
C ASP A 338 7.47 -0.53 -10.77
N ARG A 339 6.35 -1.08 -10.29
CA ARG A 339 6.00 -2.49 -10.42
C ARG A 339 4.96 -2.76 -11.50
N ALA A 340 4.55 -1.73 -12.24
CA ALA A 340 3.66 -1.88 -13.38
C ALA A 340 4.23 -2.99 -14.26
N GLU A 341 3.46 -4.04 -14.48
CA GLU A 341 3.91 -5.10 -15.35
C GLU A 341 4.15 -4.47 -16.73
N ARG A 342 5.38 -4.60 -17.26
CA ARG A 342 5.46 -4.80 -18.70
C ARG A 342 4.49 -5.96 -18.99
N LEU A 343 3.76 -5.91 -20.08
CA LEU A 343 3.40 -7.12 -20.81
C LEU A 343 4.70 -7.84 -21.26
N ALA A 344 5.55 -8.20 -20.31
CA ALA A 344 6.71 -9.05 -20.48
C ALA A 344 6.23 -10.41 -19.99
N ASN A 345 5.53 -11.11 -20.88
CA ASN A 345 5.63 -12.56 -20.92
C ASN A 345 7.13 -12.85 -21.06
N THR A 346 7.72 -13.50 -20.05
CA THR A 346 8.92 -14.30 -20.33
C THR A 346 8.46 -15.43 -21.23
N ASN A 347 8.53 -15.21 -22.54
CA ASN A 347 8.31 -16.25 -23.54
C ASN A 347 9.55 -17.13 -23.54
N PHE A 348 9.53 -18.19 -22.72
CA PHE A 348 10.43 -19.32 -22.92
C PHE A 348 9.75 -20.21 -23.97
N GLN A 349 9.94 -19.90 -25.25
CA GLN A 349 9.81 -20.94 -26.26
C GLN A 349 10.91 -21.96 -25.94
N VAL A 350 10.54 -23.01 -25.22
CA VAL A 350 11.27 -24.26 -25.32
C VAL A 350 10.89 -24.78 -26.70
N ASP A 351 11.80 -24.70 -27.65
CA ASP A 351 11.69 -25.49 -28.87
C ASP A 351 11.52 -26.95 -28.42
N GLU A 352 10.30 -27.46 -28.53
CA GLU A 352 10.02 -28.88 -28.43
C GLU A 352 10.81 -29.55 -29.56
N ARG A 353 12.04 -29.95 -29.24
CA ARG A 353 12.69 -31.02 -29.99
C ARG A 353 11.77 -32.21 -29.86
N GLY A 354 11.18 -32.60 -30.99
CA GLY A 354 10.33 -33.77 -31.11
C GLY A 354 10.93 -34.97 -30.40
N GLY A 355 10.21 -35.43 -29.38
CA GLY A 355 10.16 -36.84 -29.03
C GLY A 355 8.85 -37.35 -29.62
N GLU A 356 8.94 -38.01 -30.77
CA GLU A 356 7.97 -39.05 -31.12
C GLU A 356 8.09 -40.10 -30.02
N ASP A 357 7.01 -40.37 -29.29
CA ASP A 357 6.87 -41.61 -28.53
C ASP A 357 5.38 -41.96 -28.50
N ASP A 358 5.08 -42.90 -29.40
CA ASP A 358 3.96 -43.82 -29.57
C ASP A 358 2.86 -43.85 -28.49
N ASP A 359 1.63 -43.63 -28.97
CA ASP A 359 0.39 -44.02 -28.33
C ASP A 359 0.32 -45.56 -28.23
N ASP A 360 0.26 -46.10 -27.00
CA ASP A 360 -0.36 -47.40 -26.75
C ASP A 360 -1.38 -47.26 -25.61
N ASP A 361 -2.64 -47.34 -26.03
CA ASP A 361 -3.84 -47.48 -25.22
C ASP A 361 -3.81 -48.76 -24.39
N GLU A 362 -3.91 -48.67 -23.05
CA GLU A 362 -4.50 -49.75 -22.25
C GLU A 362 -5.51 -49.23 -21.21
N ARG A 363 -6.76 -49.36 -21.64
CA ARG A 363 -8.02 -49.40 -20.91
C ARG A 363 -7.97 -50.37 -19.72
N TRP A 364 -8.43 -49.91 -18.54
CA TRP A 364 -8.86 -50.81 -17.48
C TRP A 364 -10.22 -50.36 -16.91
N GLU A 365 -11.26 -51.09 -17.30
CA GLU A 365 -12.53 -51.21 -16.58
C GLU A 365 -12.38 -52.28 -15.49
N ASN A 366 -12.47 -51.88 -14.23
CA ASN A 366 -13.36 -52.43 -13.18
C ASN A 366 -12.99 -51.88 -11.79
#